data_AF-A0AAV2QWN9-F1
#
_entry.id   AF-A0AAV2QWN9-F1
#
_cell.length_a   1.000
_cell.length_b   1.000
_cell.length_c   1.000
_cell.angle_alpha   90.00
_cell.angle_beta   90.00
_cell.angle_gamma   90.00
#
_symmetry.space_group_name_H-M   'P 1'
#
loop_
_entity.id
_entity.type
_entity.pdbx_description
1 polymer ?
#
loop_
_entity_poly.entity_id
_entity_poly.type
_entity_poly.pdbx_seq_one_letter_code
_entity_poly.pdbx_strand_id
1 'polypeptide(L)'
;SISWPATRPTIAEVIMESNSTFVYEYGPLYALRSNFYLLTPKETYVPDLKSSPNVIDTAVPIMLLFMAIEAIVMLAKGRTDWHLHQVVVNYSTGGLTESWKTFFFRGVELQAYIWVFDNWCIYKLPWDSPYVYIIAALGVDFCVYIWHRACHEISFMWAFHYPHHSAEEINISVGTRVSLTMRLVKWVYFLPLALLGLPPATMMIHVQLGLIVGNLYHCELIPKLSKVIPGIGHVMEFIFNTPSHHRVHHGANKYCIDKNHGGWLIIWDRMFGTFQEEKEDEKITYGTISQKPTYHIVFLQFVPMVELYNRIQSQATLGDKVRTFFYGPGWCPGDKHRLGDRDAIPDVRGRSFHEVKLPIWLSTYMVVHCFLVFFAYLEMVPRLNHVGTWLPLVTLFYITLAYVSLGGLYDGSQYAIWLEPARLLTFLGLAYRFPMFASPTVLYYACWIKVTGLLLWPAVAIYTYKRGKLGKTSKVE
;
A
#
# COMPACT_ATOMS: atom_id res chain seq x y z
N SER A 1 24.45 7.52 31.80
CA SER A 1 23.58 8.69 31.50
C SER A 1 23.64 8.97 30.01
N ILE A 2 22.67 8.48 29.25
CA ILE A 2 22.54 8.87 27.84
C ILE A 2 21.88 10.25 27.86
N SER A 3 22.66 11.29 27.60
CA SER A 3 22.17 12.66 27.49
C SER A 3 21.47 12.83 26.14
N TRP A 4 20.14 12.92 26.17
CA TRP A 4 19.37 13.37 25.02
C TRP A 4 19.50 14.89 24.88
N PRO A 5 19.58 15.46 23.66
CA PRO A 5 19.64 16.90 23.48
C PRO A 5 18.44 17.60 24.14
N ALA A 6 18.69 18.75 24.76
CA ALA A 6 17.72 19.52 25.55
C ALA A 6 16.52 20.06 24.76
N THR A 7 16.50 19.86 23.44
CA THR A 7 15.46 20.31 22.53
C THR A 7 14.83 19.10 21.85
N ARG A 8 13.51 18.94 22.01
CA ARG A 8 12.72 17.95 21.26
C ARG A 8 12.98 18.18 19.76
N PRO A 9 13.30 17.14 18.98
CA PRO A 9 13.52 17.32 17.55
C PRO A 9 12.23 17.87 16.92
N THR A 10 12.36 18.82 16.02
CA THR A 10 11.26 19.34 15.22
C THR A 10 10.71 18.26 14.30
N ILE A 11 9.47 18.42 13.81
CA ILE A 11 8.89 17.53 12.78
C ILE A 11 9.82 17.41 11.57
N ALA A 12 10.49 18.51 11.20
CA ALA A 12 11.46 18.53 10.11
C ALA A 12 12.70 17.67 10.43
N GLU A 13 13.28 17.78 11.64
CA GLU A 13 14.42 16.96 12.07
C GLU A 13 14.09 15.47 12.07
N VAL A 14 12.91 15.08 12.57
CA VAL A 14 12.47 13.69 12.56
C VAL A 14 12.29 13.12 11.14
N ILE A 15 11.79 13.92 10.21
CA ILE A 15 11.70 13.53 8.80
C ILE A 15 13.11 13.38 8.19
N MET A 16 14.03 14.29 8.50
CA MET A 16 15.41 14.29 7.99
C MET A 16 16.23 13.11 8.51
N GLU A 17 16.09 12.76 9.79
CA GLU A 17 16.90 11.72 10.45
C GLU A 17 16.57 10.31 9.96
N SER A 18 15.40 10.09 9.34
CA SER A 18 14.94 8.77 8.90
C SER A 18 15.24 8.42 7.43
N ASN A 19 15.85 9.33 6.65
CA ASN A 19 16.03 9.19 5.19
C ASN A 19 17.49 8.87 4.76
N SER A 20 18.31 8.23 5.61
CA SER A 20 19.68 7.85 5.23
C SER A 20 19.69 6.72 4.18
N THR A 21 20.45 6.91 3.10
CA THR A 21 20.51 6.01 1.94
C THR A 21 21.28 4.72 2.26
N PHE A 22 20.58 3.59 2.20
CA PHE A 22 20.93 2.35 2.89
C PHE A 22 21.75 1.31 2.08
N VAL A 23 21.60 1.26 0.74
CA VAL A 23 22.12 0.13 -0.08
C VAL A 23 23.66 0.07 -0.12
N TYR A 24 24.36 1.18 0.05
CA TYR A 24 25.82 1.23 -0.05
C TYR A 24 26.55 0.86 1.24
N GLU A 25 25.90 0.93 2.40
CA GLU A 25 26.58 0.81 3.69
C GLU A 25 26.61 -0.63 4.23
N TYR A 26 25.59 -1.44 3.94
CA TYR A 26 25.43 -2.80 4.50
C TYR A 26 25.57 -3.94 3.47
N GLY A 27 25.64 -3.62 2.18
CA GLY A 27 25.87 -4.57 1.09
C GLY A 27 24.64 -5.42 0.69
N PRO A 28 24.75 -6.19 -0.42
CA PRO A 28 23.61 -6.88 -1.05
C PRO A 28 23.06 -8.04 -0.20
N LEU A 29 23.89 -8.71 0.60
CA LEU A 29 23.44 -9.83 1.44
C LEU A 29 22.56 -9.35 2.60
N TYR A 30 22.89 -8.22 3.22
CA TYR A 30 22.03 -7.60 4.23
C TYR A 30 20.70 -7.22 3.60
N ALA A 31 20.72 -6.55 2.44
CA ALA A 31 19.52 -6.15 1.73
C ALA A 31 18.59 -7.35 1.48
N LEU A 32 19.14 -8.46 0.95
CA LEU A 32 18.39 -9.69 0.75
C LEU A 32 17.78 -10.24 2.05
N ARG A 33 18.59 -10.42 3.10
CA ARG A 33 18.14 -11.01 4.37
C ARG A 33 17.07 -10.16 5.07
N SER A 34 17.20 -8.84 4.99
CA SER A 34 16.24 -7.91 5.57
C SER A 34 14.84 -8.02 4.95
N ASN A 35 14.74 -8.42 3.68
CA ASN A 35 13.46 -8.63 2.99
C ASN A 35 12.70 -9.89 3.44
N PHE A 36 13.32 -10.72 4.27
CA PHE A 36 12.74 -11.97 4.77
C PHE A 36 12.74 -12.05 6.30
N TYR A 37 12.97 -10.92 7.00
CA TYR A 37 13.09 -10.90 8.46
C TYR A 37 14.24 -11.80 8.98
N LEU A 38 15.31 -11.99 8.19
CA LEU A 38 16.44 -12.87 8.53
C LEU A 38 17.63 -12.13 9.15
N LEU A 39 17.40 -10.93 9.69
CA LEU A 39 18.40 -10.17 10.42
C LEU A 39 18.47 -10.65 11.87
N THR A 40 19.68 -10.72 12.41
CA THR A 40 19.86 -10.99 13.84
C THR A 40 19.55 -9.74 14.66
N PRO A 41 19.20 -9.87 15.95
CA PRO A 41 18.98 -8.73 16.82
C PRO A 41 20.14 -7.72 16.79
N LYS A 42 21.39 -8.22 16.84
CA LYS A 42 22.60 -7.37 16.80
C LYS A 42 22.73 -6.52 15.53
N GLU A 43 22.25 -7.01 14.39
CA GLU A 43 22.23 -6.28 13.11
C GLU A 43 21.17 -5.17 13.06
N THR A 44 20.33 -5.09 14.09
CA THR A 44 19.21 -4.15 14.22
C THR A 44 19.22 -3.39 15.55
N TYR A 45 20.28 -3.55 16.36
CA TYR A 45 20.43 -2.78 17.59
C TYR A 45 20.82 -1.36 17.25
N VAL A 46 19.85 -0.49 17.44
CA VAL A 46 19.97 0.90 17.09
C VAL A 46 19.57 1.75 18.31
N PRO A 47 20.48 2.60 18.83
CA PRO A 47 20.22 3.38 20.04
C PRO A 47 19.21 4.51 19.84
N ASP A 48 19.08 5.02 18.61
CA ASP A 48 18.26 6.19 18.31
C ASP A 48 17.74 6.16 16.86
N LEU A 49 16.87 7.11 16.52
CA LEU A 49 16.26 7.16 15.18
C LEU A 49 17.23 7.58 14.09
N LYS A 50 18.30 8.32 14.42
CA LYS A 50 19.32 8.78 13.45
C LYS A 50 20.16 7.63 12.92
N SER A 51 20.44 6.69 13.80
CA SER A 51 21.18 5.47 13.49
C SER A 51 20.26 4.37 12.93
N SER A 52 18.94 4.59 12.89
CA SER A 52 17.99 3.60 12.40
C SER A 52 18.06 3.50 10.88
N PRO A 53 18.36 2.33 10.32
CA PRO A 53 18.37 2.18 8.88
C PRO A 53 16.96 2.29 8.29
N ASN A 54 16.88 2.90 7.10
CA ASN A 54 15.70 2.80 6.25
C ASN A 54 15.76 1.51 5.43
N VAL A 55 15.31 0.41 6.03
CA VAL A 55 15.35 -0.92 5.44
C VAL A 55 14.40 -1.02 4.23
N ILE A 56 13.38 -0.16 4.14
CA ILE A 56 12.43 -0.12 3.01
C ILE A 56 13.16 0.12 1.68
N ASP A 57 14.26 0.88 1.67
CA ASP A 57 15.02 1.18 0.45
C ASP A 57 15.59 -0.10 -0.21
N THR A 58 15.83 -1.15 0.58
CA THR A 58 16.25 -2.46 0.06
C THR A 58 15.13 -3.20 -0.65
N ALA A 59 13.87 -2.91 -0.29
CA ALA A 59 12.73 -3.67 -0.74
C ALA A 59 12.30 -3.30 -2.15
N VAL A 60 12.44 -2.03 -2.56
CA VAL A 60 12.07 -1.58 -3.91
C VAL A 60 12.70 -2.43 -5.02
N PRO A 61 14.04 -2.60 -5.09
CA PRO A 61 14.64 -3.42 -6.16
C PRO A 61 14.26 -4.91 -6.06
N ILE A 62 14.10 -5.45 -4.86
CA ILE A 62 13.71 -6.86 -4.65
C ILE A 62 12.26 -7.10 -5.07
N MET A 63 11.35 -6.19 -4.73
CA MET A 63 9.96 -6.23 -5.15
C MET A 63 9.83 -6.13 -6.68
N LEU A 64 10.58 -5.23 -7.32
CA LEU A 64 10.61 -5.13 -8.79
C LEU A 64 11.13 -6.42 -9.43
N LEU A 65 12.19 -7.01 -8.87
CA LEU A 65 12.71 -8.30 -9.32
C LEU A 65 11.66 -9.40 -9.21
N PHE A 66 10.98 -9.51 -8.07
CA PHE A 66 9.96 -10.55 -7.88
C PHE A 66 8.72 -10.35 -8.73
N MET A 67 8.30 -9.11 -8.99
CA MET A 67 7.25 -8.83 -9.96
C MET A 67 7.66 -9.25 -11.38
N ALA A 68 8.91 -8.99 -11.76
CA ALA A 68 9.42 -9.44 -13.07
C ALA A 68 9.46 -10.97 -13.16
N ILE A 69 9.93 -11.66 -12.11
CA ILE A 69 9.91 -13.12 -12.03
C ILE A 69 8.47 -13.65 -12.10
N GLU A 70 7.54 -13.06 -11.34
CA GLU A 70 6.12 -13.44 -11.38
C GLU A 70 5.55 -13.29 -12.79
N ALA A 71 5.78 -12.16 -13.47
CA ALA A 71 5.34 -11.96 -14.84
C ALA A 71 5.95 -12.98 -15.82
N ILE A 72 7.26 -13.25 -15.73
CA ILE A 72 7.94 -14.23 -16.59
C ILE A 72 7.38 -15.65 -16.35
N VAL A 73 7.18 -16.05 -15.10
CA VAL A 73 6.64 -17.37 -14.76
C VAL A 73 5.18 -17.51 -15.22
N MET A 74 4.36 -16.46 -15.08
CA MET A 74 3.00 -16.44 -15.61
C MET A 74 2.98 -16.65 -17.12
N LEU A 75 3.83 -15.91 -17.85
CA LEU A 75 3.98 -16.06 -19.31
C LEU A 75 4.45 -17.47 -19.70
N ALA A 76 5.45 -18.01 -19.00
CA ALA A 76 5.98 -19.35 -19.24
C ALA A 76 4.93 -20.46 -18.98
N LYS A 77 3.99 -20.24 -18.05
CA LYS A 77 2.86 -21.13 -17.78
C LYS A 77 1.66 -20.91 -18.70
N GLY A 78 1.74 -19.98 -19.66
CA GLY A 78 0.64 -19.63 -20.55
C GLY A 78 -0.56 -18.99 -19.83
N ARG A 79 -0.35 -18.42 -18.63
CA ARG A 79 -1.41 -17.73 -17.89
C ARG A 79 -1.67 -16.35 -18.47
N THR A 80 -2.94 -16.06 -18.74
CA THR A 80 -3.39 -14.80 -19.36
C THR A 80 -4.16 -13.90 -18.40
N ASP A 81 -4.30 -14.31 -17.15
CA ASP A 81 -5.00 -13.59 -16.07
C ASP A 81 -4.07 -12.73 -15.22
N TRP A 82 -3.02 -12.19 -15.87
CA TRP A 82 -2.16 -11.15 -15.33
C TRP A 82 -2.34 -9.88 -16.16
N HIS A 83 -2.77 -8.78 -15.52
CA HIS A 83 -3.14 -7.59 -16.27
C HIS A 83 -2.25 -6.39 -15.93
N LEU A 84 -1.50 -5.92 -16.93
CA LEU A 84 -0.56 -4.80 -16.79
C LEU A 84 -1.20 -3.51 -16.23
N HIS A 85 -2.47 -3.24 -16.57
CA HIS A 85 -3.16 -2.04 -16.07
C HIS A 85 -3.37 -2.08 -14.55
N GLN A 86 -3.58 -3.26 -13.96
CA GLN A 86 -3.68 -3.42 -12.51
C GLN A 86 -2.35 -3.07 -11.83
N VAL A 87 -1.23 -3.52 -12.40
CA VAL A 87 0.10 -3.17 -11.89
C VAL A 87 0.31 -1.65 -11.87
N VAL A 88 -0.02 -0.96 -12.96
CA VAL A 88 0.11 0.51 -13.03
C VAL A 88 -0.78 1.20 -11.98
N VAL A 89 -2.00 0.72 -11.76
CA VAL A 89 -2.93 1.29 -10.77
C VAL A 89 -2.47 1.03 -9.34
N ASN A 90 -1.98 -0.17 -9.06
CA ASN A 90 -1.42 -0.54 -7.77
C ASN A 90 -0.23 0.38 -7.42
N TYR A 91 0.71 0.55 -8.35
CA TYR A 91 1.81 1.50 -8.18
C TYR A 91 1.36 2.95 -8.08
N SER A 92 0.33 3.35 -8.82
CA SER A 92 -0.17 4.73 -8.80
C SER A 92 -0.81 5.09 -7.45
N THR A 93 -1.60 4.17 -6.87
CA THR A 93 -2.17 4.35 -5.52
C THR A 93 -1.09 4.34 -4.44
N GLY A 94 -0.12 3.44 -4.55
CA GLY A 94 1.04 3.38 -3.67
C GLY A 94 1.91 4.62 -3.72
N GLY A 95 2.33 5.01 -4.93
CA GLY A 95 3.16 6.19 -5.16
C GLY A 95 2.48 7.47 -4.67
N LEU A 96 1.16 7.61 -4.86
CA LEU A 96 0.39 8.71 -4.29
C LEU A 96 0.47 8.69 -2.76
N THR A 97 0.14 7.55 -2.13
CA THR A 97 0.14 7.41 -0.68
C THR A 97 1.51 7.67 -0.06
N GLU A 98 2.56 7.10 -0.64
CA GLU A 98 3.94 7.22 -0.16
C GLU A 98 4.45 8.66 -0.31
N SER A 99 4.09 9.34 -1.40
CA SER A 99 4.39 10.76 -1.57
C SER A 99 3.79 11.60 -0.45
N TRP A 100 2.48 11.49 -0.23
CA TRP A 100 1.80 12.24 0.83
C TRP A 100 2.30 11.86 2.23
N LYS A 101 2.60 10.58 2.47
CA LYS A 101 3.19 10.11 3.74
C LYS A 101 4.51 10.81 4.03
N THR A 102 5.41 10.86 3.06
CA THR A 102 6.72 11.51 3.19
C THR A 102 6.57 13.00 3.53
N PHE A 103 5.58 13.68 2.93
CA PHE A 103 5.43 15.13 3.10
C PHE A 103 4.63 15.55 4.34
N PHE A 104 3.61 14.78 4.78
CA PHE A 104 2.67 15.25 5.81
C PHE A 104 2.55 14.35 7.03
N PHE A 105 2.58 13.02 6.86
CA PHE A 105 2.17 12.11 7.93
C PHE A 105 3.34 11.55 8.73
N ARG A 106 4.49 11.28 8.08
CA ARG A 106 5.61 10.58 8.70
C ARG A 106 6.08 11.24 10.00
N GLY A 107 6.22 12.57 9.99
CA GLY A 107 6.63 13.31 11.16
C GLY A 107 5.61 13.29 12.30
N VAL A 108 4.31 13.36 12.00
CA VAL A 108 3.24 13.32 13.01
C VAL A 108 3.18 11.95 13.69
N GLU A 109 3.19 10.87 12.90
CA GLU A 109 3.11 9.49 13.40
C GLU A 109 4.25 9.18 14.39
N LEU A 110 5.48 9.51 14.00
CA LEU A 110 6.67 9.23 14.79
C LEU A 110 6.77 10.12 16.03
N GLN A 111 6.45 11.41 15.89
CA GLN A 111 6.47 12.33 17.02
C GLN A 111 5.41 12.02 18.06
N ALA A 112 4.23 11.54 17.65
CA ALA A 112 3.22 11.09 18.60
C ALA A 112 3.71 9.88 19.41
N TYR A 113 4.35 8.90 18.75
CA TYR A 113 4.94 7.76 19.45
C TYR A 113 6.05 8.18 20.42
N ILE A 114 7.00 9.02 19.98
CA ILE A 114 8.09 9.52 20.83
C ILE A 114 7.53 10.31 22.01
N TRP A 115 6.53 11.16 21.79
CA TRP A 115 5.92 11.93 22.86
C TRP A 115 5.26 11.02 23.92
N VAL A 116 4.53 9.99 23.50
CA VAL A 116 3.97 9.02 24.45
C VAL A 116 5.08 8.27 25.18
N PHE A 117 6.12 7.81 24.47
CA PHE A 117 7.25 7.11 25.06
C PHE A 117 7.99 7.96 26.11
N ASP A 118 8.30 9.23 25.80
CA ASP A 118 9.07 10.09 26.69
C ASP A 118 8.30 10.55 27.92
N ASN A 119 6.99 10.73 27.81
CA ASN A 119 6.17 11.32 28.88
C ASN A 119 5.35 10.27 29.66
N TRP A 120 5.05 9.12 29.07
CA TRP A 120 4.06 8.16 29.62
C TRP A 120 4.53 6.70 29.63
N CYS A 121 5.76 6.38 29.17
CA CYS A 121 6.21 4.99 29.26
C CYS A 121 6.30 4.52 30.73
N ILE A 122 5.85 3.29 30.96
CA ILE A 122 5.87 2.64 32.29
C ILE A 122 7.31 2.25 32.64
N TYR A 123 8.03 1.65 31.69
CA TYR A 123 9.39 1.18 31.87
C TYR A 123 10.15 1.19 30.55
N LYS A 124 11.27 1.92 30.48
CA LYS A 124 12.10 1.99 29.26
C LYS A 124 12.86 0.68 29.05
N LEU A 125 12.46 -0.08 28.02
CA LEU A 125 13.12 -1.32 27.66
C LEU A 125 14.50 -1.05 27.01
N PRO A 126 15.52 -1.89 27.28
CA PRO A 126 16.84 -1.74 26.66
C PRO A 126 16.80 -2.00 25.15
N TRP A 127 17.34 -1.08 24.36
CA TRP A 127 17.35 -1.14 22.89
C TRP A 127 18.31 -2.20 22.32
N ASP A 128 19.29 -2.64 23.13
CA ASP A 128 20.37 -3.58 22.80
C ASP A 128 20.13 -5.00 23.36
N SER A 129 18.86 -5.34 23.64
CA SER A 129 18.49 -6.62 24.24
C SER A 129 17.82 -7.58 23.23
N PRO A 130 18.26 -8.84 23.15
CA PRO A 130 17.68 -9.81 22.22
C PRO A 130 16.25 -10.18 22.62
N TYR A 131 15.94 -10.14 23.92
CA TYR A 131 14.58 -10.37 24.41
C TYR A 131 13.64 -9.23 24.01
N VAL A 132 14.12 -7.98 24.06
CA VAL A 132 13.33 -6.81 23.63
C VAL A 132 13.10 -6.86 22.12
N TYR A 133 14.07 -7.32 21.33
CA TYR A 133 13.87 -7.55 19.90
C TYR A 133 12.74 -8.56 19.61
N ILE A 134 12.69 -9.68 20.33
CA ILE A 134 11.62 -10.69 20.15
C ILE A 134 10.27 -10.12 20.59
N ILE A 135 10.21 -9.44 21.74
CA ILE A 135 8.99 -8.79 22.24
C ILE A 135 8.51 -7.73 21.24
N ALA A 136 9.42 -6.97 20.65
CA ALA A 136 9.11 -5.95 19.65
C ALA A 136 8.57 -6.60 18.37
N ALA A 137 9.19 -7.67 17.88
CA ALA A 137 8.71 -8.42 16.72
C ALA A 137 7.26 -8.91 16.91
N LEU A 138 6.98 -9.56 18.05
CA LEU A 138 5.66 -10.08 18.38
C LEU A 138 4.64 -8.96 18.65
N GLY A 139 5.04 -7.93 19.40
CA GLY A 139 4.17 -6.82 19.77
C GLY A 139 3.78 -5.95 18.58
N VAL A 140 4.74 -5.65 17.70
CA VAL A 140 4.48 -4.91 16.45
C VAL A 140 3.56 -5.72 15.54
N ASP A 141 3.79 -7.02 15.38
CA ASP A 141 2.93 -7.88 14.56
C ASP A 141 1.52 -8.01 15.14
N PHE A 142 1.40 -8.10 16.47
CA PHE A 142 0.10 -8.10 17.15
C PHE A 142 -0.64 -6.76 16.97
N CYS A 143 0.05 -5.61 17.07
CA CYS A 143 -0.52 -4.31 16.76
C CYS A 143 -1.01 -4.23 15.30
N VAL A 144 -0.26 -4.81 14.36
CA VAL A 144 -0.69 -4.95 12.95
C VAL A 144 -1.95 -5.79 12.87
N TYR A 145 -2.02 -6.95 13.53
CA TYR A 145 -3.21 -7.81 13.54
C TYR A 145 -4.45 -7.06 14.06
N ILE A 146 -4.35 -6.37 15.20
CA ILE A 146 -5.48 -5.63 15.78
C ILE A 146 -5.94 -4.50 14.88
N TRP A 147 -5.00 -3.72 14.34
CA TRP A 147 -5.30 -2.68 13.37
C TRP A 147 -5.99 -3.24 12.12
N HIS A 148 -5.46 -4.33 11.58
CA HIS A 148 -5.94 -4.93 10.35
C HIS A 148 -7.33 -5.54 10.53
N ARG A 149 -7.55 -6.25 11.63
CA ARG A 149 -8.87 -6.73 12.03
C ARG A 149 -9.87 -5.58 12.19
N ALA A 150 -9.48 -4.47 12.81
CA ALA A 150 -10.33 -3.29 12.93
C ALA A 150 -10.71 -2.73 11.54
N CYS A 151 -9.78 -2.75 10.57
CA CYS A 151 -10.05 -2.40 9.17
C CYS A 151 -11.12 -3.26 8.49
N HIS A 152 -11.38 -4.47 8.95
CA HIS A 152 -12.45 -5.33 8.41
C HIS A 152 -13.73 -5.28 9.25
N GLU A 153 -13.60 -5.04 10.55
CA GLU A 153 -14.73 -5.11 11.48
C GLU A 153 -15.39 -3.76 11.82
N ILE A 154 -14.83 -2.63 11.38
CA ILE A 154 -15.32 -1.27 11.62
C ILE A 154 -15.48 -0.54 10.30
N SER A 155 -16.68 -0.08 9.96
CA SER A 155 -16.98 0.58 8.67
C SER A 155 -16.10 1.79 8.37
N PHE A 156 -15.83 2.63 9.37
CA PHE A 156 -14.88 3.74 9.25
C PHE A 156 -13.47 3.26 8.87
N MET A 157 -12.97 2.21 9.52
CA MET A 157 -11.64 1.66 9.24
C MET A 157 -11.60 0.93 7.89
N TRP A 158 -12.69 0.26 7.51
CA TRP A 158 -12.88 -0.35 6.19
C TRP A 158 -12.82 0.67 5.08
N ALA A 159 -13.41 1.85 5.27
CA ALA A 159 -13.34 2.90 4.25
C ALA A 159 -11.89 3.31 3.91
N PHE A 160 -10.97 3.26 4.89
CA PHE A 160 -9.53 3.50 4.66
C PHE A 160 -8.81 2.29 4.07
N HIS A 161 -9.36 1.09 4.22
CA HIS A 161 -8.70 -0.14 3.78
C HIS A 161 -9.24 -0.65 2.44
N TYR A 162 -10.45 -0.23 2.06
CA TYR A 162 -11.11 -0.55 0.80
C TYR A 162 -10.21 -0.38 -0.42
N PRO A 163 -9.41 0.70 -0.58
CA PRO A 163 -8.57 0.85 -1.76
C PRO A 163 -7.60 -0.33 -1.94
N HIS A 164 -7.11 -0.91 -0.85
CA HIS A 164 -6.23 -2.10 -0.88
C HIS A 164 -6.96 -3.34 -1.40
N HIS A 165 -8.17 -3.61 -0.90
CA HIS A 165 -8.99 -4.76 -1.33
C HIS A 165 -9.70 -4.56 -2.68
N SER A 166 -9.67 -3.35 -3.25
CA SER A 166 -10.30 -3.07 -4.55
C SER A 166 -9.54 -3.61 -5.77
N ALA A 167 -8.38 -4.25 -5.57
CA ALA A 167 -7.70 -4.98 -6.63
C ALA A 167 -8.52 -6.24 -7.01
N GLU A 168 -8.84 -6.39 -8.29
CA GLU A 168 -9.64 -7.51 -8.82
C GLU A 168 -8.79 -8.74 -9.18
N GLU A 169 -7.48 -8.68 -8.91
CA GLU A 169 -6.51 -9.77 -9.02
C GLU A 169 -5.47 -9.65 -7.90
N ILE A 170 -4.78 -10.74 -7.57
CA ILE A 170 -3.68 -10.72 -6.61
C ILE A 170 -2.35 -11.03 -7.30
N ASN A 171 -1.39 -10.13 -7.13
CA ASN A 171 -0.03 -10.25 -7.63
C ASN A 171 0.86 -9.36 -6.76
N ILE A 172 2.18 -9.46 -6.90
CA ILE A 172 3.11 -8.82 -5.95
C ILE A 172 2.95 -7.29 -5.93
N SER A 173 2.47 -6.70 -7.03
CA SER A 173 2.20 -5.26 -7.09
C SER A 173 1.05 -4.82 -6.18
N VAL A 174 0.11 -5.70 -5.82
CA VAL A 174 -1.01 -5.37 -4.92
C VAL A 174 -0.52 -4.93 -3.53
N GLY A 175 0.65 -5.40 -3.08
CA GLY A 175 1.28 -4.88 -1.84
C GLY A 175 1.57 -3.38 -1.89
N THR A 176 1.72 -2.80 -3.08
CA THR A 176 1.86 -1.35 -3.27
C THR A 176 0.52 -0.62 -3.33
N ARG A 177 -0.61 -1.32 -3.50
CA ARG A 177 -1.95 -0.73 -3.53
C ARG A 177 -2.39 -0.36 -2.13
N VAL A 178 -1.97 0.81 -1.66
CA VAL A 178 -2.29 1.31 -0.32
C VAL A 178 -3.17 2.55 -0.38
N SER A 179 -3.96 2.75 0.66
CA SER A 179 -4.77 3.95 0.79
C SER A 179 -3.98 5.10 1.42
N LEU A 180 -4.16 6.28 0.85
CA LEU A 180 -3.64 7.55 1.36
C LEU A 180 -4.12 7.79 2.78
N THR A 181 -5.41 7.58 3.00
CA THR A 181 -6.12 8.02 4.18
C THR A 181 -5.88 7.06 5.36
N MET A 182 -5.43 5.82 5.09
CA MET A 182 -5.05 4.81 6.09
C MET A 182 -3.96 5.28 7.07
N ARG A 183 -3.07 6.18 6.62
CA ARG A 183 -1.99 6.76 7.44
C ARG A 183 -2.51 7.63 8.59
N LEU A 184 -3.73 8.15 8.49
CA LEU A 184 -4.33 9.00 9.54
C LEU A 184 -4.61 8.25 10.84
N VAL A 185 -4.85 6.94 10.76
CA VAL A 185 -5.39 6.14 11.89
C VAL A 185 -4.47 5.01 12.32
N LYS A 186 -3.61 4.49 11.44
CA LYS A 186 -2.81 3.28 11.71
C LYS A 186 -1.83 3.46 12.88
N TRP A 187 -1.17 4.61 13.00
CA TRP A 187 -0.14 4.86 14.01
C TRP A 187 -0.66 4.77 15.46
N VAL A 188 -1.95 5.04 15.69
CA VAL A 188 -2.57 4.99 17.02
C VAL A 188 -2.47 3.59 17.63
N TYR A 189 -2.54 2.54 16.80
CA TYR A 189 -2.48 1.15 17.23
C TYR A 189 -1.10 0.72 17.75
N PHE A 190 -0.06 1.52 17.51
CA PHE A 190 1.29 1.27 18.01
C PHE A 190 1.59 2.01 19.31
N LEU A 191 0.78 3.01 19.71
CA LEU A 191 0.98 3.76 20.96
C LEU A 191 1.02 2.89 22.23
N PRO A 192 0.26 1.77 22.34
CA PRO A 192 0.41 0.87 23.48
C PRO A 192 1.85 0.36 23.66
N LEU A 193 2.61 0.15 22.58
CA LEU A 193 4.01 -0.25 22.69
C LEU A 193 4.90 0.87 23.23
N ALA A 194 4.59 2.14 22.93
CA ALA A 194 5.27 3.29 23.54
C ALA A 194 5.01 3.36 25.05
N LEU A 195 3.77 3.11 25.48
CA LEU A 195 3.40 3.04 26.90
C LEU A 195 4.12 1.91 27.64
N LEU A 196 4.29 0.76 26.98
CA LEU A 196 5.10 -0.36 27.50
C LEU A 196 6.62 -0.10 27.43
N GLY A 197 7.02 1.05 26.88
CA GLY A 197 8.41 1.51 26.79
C GLY A 197 9.26 0.77 25.79
N LEU A 198 8.67 0.33 24.67
CA LEU A 198 9.41 -0.14 23.50
C LEU A 198 10.12 1.04 22.81
N PRO A 199 11.46 1.01 22.65
CA PRO A 199 12.20 2.10 22.03
C PRO A 199 11.71 2.44 20.61
N PRO A 200 11.58 3.73 20.25
CA PRO A 200 11.08 4.15 18.94
C PRO A 200 11.84 3.55 17.75
N ALA A 201 13.17 3.48 17.82
CA ALA A 201 14.02 2.91 16.75
C ALA A 201 13.73 1.42 16.56
N THR A 202 13.66 0.65 17.66
CA THR A 202 13.31 -0.77 17.64
C THR A 202 11.92 -0.99 17.02
N MET A 203 10.92 -0.23 17.47
CA MET A 203 9.56 -0.28 16.89
C MET A 203 9.59 -0.03 15.38
N MET A 204 10.29 1.02 14.94
CA MET A 204 10.37 1.38 13.52
C MET A 204 11.01 0.29 12.67
N ILE A 205 12.08 -0.35 13.13
CA ILE A 205 12.73 -1.44 12.38
C ILE A 205 11.76 -2.60 12.19
N HIS A 206 11.05 -3.01 13.24
CA HIS A 206 10.08 -4.11 13.14
C HIS A 206 8.87 -3.78 12.27
N VAL A 207 8.38 -2.53 12.29
CA VAL A 207 7.33 -2.07 11.37
C VAL A 207 7.81 -2.14 9.91
N GLN A 208 9.05 -1.73 9.64
CA GLN A 208 9.63 -1.79 8.30
C GLN A 208 9.80 -3.25 7.83
N LEU A 209 10.40 -4.11 8.64
CA LEU A 209 10.60 -5.52 8.31
C LEU A 209 9.26 -6.22 8.06
N GLY A 210 8.27 -6.02 8.95
CA GLY A 210 6.94 -6.59 8.79
C GLY A 210 6.23 -6.11 7.51
N LEU A 211 6.37 -4.83 7.15
CA LEU A 211 5.82 -4.29 5.90
C LEU A 211 6.42 -4.95 4.66
N ILE A 212 7.74 -5.14 4.65
CA ILE A 212 8.45 -5.74 3.51
C ILE A 212 7.98 -7.18 3.30
N VAL A 213 7.98 -7.99 4.37
CA VAL A 213 7.55 -9.39 4.27
C VAL A 213 6.06 -9.46 3.92
N GLY A 214 5.22 -8.62 4.51
CA GLY A 214 3.78 -8.55 4.22
C GLY A 214 3.47 -8.28 2.75
N ASN A 215 4.28 -7.47 2.07
CA ASN A 215 4.10 -7.21 0.64
C ASN A 215 4.32 -8.46 -0.22
N LEU A 216 5.24 -9.35 0.17
CA LEU A 216 5.60 -10.55 -0.60
C LEU A 216 4.49 -11.61 -0.62
N TYR A 217 3.52 -11.55 0.30
CA TYR A 217 2.42 -12.52 0.36
C TYR A 217 1.36 -12.31 -0.72
N HIS A 218 1.34 -11.16 -1.39
CA HIS A 218 0.41 -10.88 -2.49
C HIS A 218 0.86 -11.66 -3.72
N CYS A 219 0.61 -12.96 -3.77
CA CYS A 219 1.06 -13.79 -4.86
C CYS A 219 0.07 -14.93 -5.10
N GLU A 220 -0.37 -15.07 -6.36
CA GLU A 220 -1.22 -16.18 -6.76
C GLU A 220 -0.40 -17.40 -7.23
N LEU A 221 0.85 -17.19 -7.65
CA LEU A 221 1.69 -18.25 -8.22
C LEU A 221 2.10 -19.33 -7.22
N ILE A 222 2.24 -18.97 -5.95
CA ILE A 222 2.70 -19.87 -4.90
C ILE A 222 1.48 -20.64 -4.35
N PRO A 223 1.35 -21.96 -4.60
CA PRO A 223 0.28 -22.75 -4.01
C PRO A 223 0.48 -22.87 -2.49
N LYS A 224 -0.44 -23.54 -1.79
CA LYS A 224 -0.27 -23.88 -0.37
C LYS A 224 1.10 -24.52 -0.13
N LEU A 225 1.86 -24.00 0.84
CA LEU A 225 3.21 -24.47 1.15
C LEU A 225 3.20 -25.93 1.58
N SER A 226 2.15 -26.37 2.28
CA SER A 226 1.92 -27.78 2.61
C SER A 226 1.93 -28.72 1.40
N LYS A 227 1.57 -28.23 0.20
CA LYS A 227 1.58 -29.03 -1.03
C LYS A 227 2.96 -29.13 -1.69
N VAL A 228 3.78 -28.10 -1.53
CA VAL A 228 5.07 -28.00 -2.24
C VAL A 228 6.27 -28.34 -1.36
N ILE A 229 6.13 -28.26 -0.04
CA ILE A 229 7.20 -28.60 0.91
C ILE A 229 6.62 -29.50 2.02
N PRO A 230 6.70 -30.84 1.86
CA PRO A 230 6.13 -31.79 2.81
C PRO A 230 6.66 -31.60 4.24
N GLY A 231 5.77 -31.73 5.23
CA GLY A 231 6.09 -31.56 6.65
C GLY A 231 6.29 -30.10 7.04
N ILE A 232 7.41 -29.49 6.65
CA ILE A 232 7.77 -28.11 7.03
C ILE A 232 6.76 -27.08 6.50
N GLY A 233 6.15 -27.31 5.34
CA GLY A 233 5.12 -26.43 4.78
C GLY A 233 3.89 -26.29 5.68
N HIS A 234 3.48 -27.37 6.36
CA HIS A 234 2.39 -27.32 7.34
C HIS A 234 2.79 -26.50 8.58
N VAL A 235 4.03 -26.65 9.05
CA VAL A 235 4.53 -25.87 10.19
C VAL A 235 4.61 -24.39 9.82
N MET A 236 5.06 -24.08 8.60
CA MET A 236 5.12 -22.71 8.10
C MET A 236 3.71 -22.10 8.00
N GLU A 237 2.73 -22.82 7.46
CA GLU A 237 1.34 -22.35 7.39
C GLU A 237 0.65 -22.30 8.77
N PHE A 238 1.15 -23.03 9.77
CA PHE A 238 0.64 -22.92 11.12
C PHE A 238 1.08 -21.62 11.81
N ILE A 239 2.33 -21.21 11.58
CA ILE A 239 2.98 -20.09 12.30
C ILE A 239 2.91 -18.78 11.51
N PHE A 240 3.25 -18.81 10.23
CA PHE A 240 3.42 -17.63 9.40
C PHE A 240 2.21 -17.36 8.53
N ASN A 241 2.00 -16.09 8.22
CA ASN A 241 1.13 -15.72 7.11
C ASN A 241 1.81 -16.15 5.80
N THR A 242 1.02 -16.66 4.85
CA THR A 242 1.50 -17.24 3.60
C THR A 242 0.68 -16.68 2.44
N PRO A 243 1.16 -16.81 1.18
CA PRO A 243 0.36 -16.41 0.04
C PRO A 243 -1.03 -17.03 -0.01
N SER A 244 -1.20 -18.29 0.42
CA SER A 244 -2.53 -18.94 0.49
C SER A 244 -3.45 -18.30 1.53
N HIS A 245 -2.95 -17.99 2.73
CA HIS A 245 -3.74 -17.27 3.74
C HIS A 245 -4.12 -15.86 3.26
N HIS A 246 -3.19 -15.17 2.61
CA HIS A 246 -3.40 -13.81 2.14
C HIS A 246 -4.33 -13.74 0.92
N ARG A 247 -4.36 -14.77 0.07
CA ARG A 247 -5.40 -14.92 -0.96
C ARG A 247 -6.80 -14.99 -0.36
N VAL A 248 -6.98 -15.80 0.69
CA VAL A 248 -8.25 -15.86 1.41
C VAL A 248 -8.60 -14.49 1.99
N HIS A 249 -7.63 -13.81 2.60
CA HIS A 249 -7.85 -12.46 3.12
C HIS A 249 -8.37 -11.46 2.07
N HIS A 250 -7.79 -11.48 0.87
CA HIS A 250 -8.23 -10.63 -0.24
C HIS A 250 -9.49 -11.11 -0.96
N GLY A 251 -10.01 -12.30 -0.62
CA GLY A 251 -11.16 -12.89 -1.28
C GLY A 251 -12.47 -12.21 -0.90
N ALA A 252 -13.32 -11.98 -1.89
CA ALA A 252 -14.69 -11.52 -1.72
C ALA A 252 -15.71 -12.68 -1.58
N ASN A 253 -15.28 -13.93 -1.73
CA ASN A 253 -16.14 -15.10 -1.48
C ASN A 253 -16.67 -15.07 -0.05
N LYS A 254 -17.88 -15.59 0.17
CA LYS A 254 -18.53 -15.60 1.49
C LYS A 254 -17.67 -16.22 2.60
N TYR A 255 -16.87 -17.25 2.29
CA TYR A 255 -16.00 -17.90 3.29
C TYR A 255 -14.73 -17.09 3.63
N CYS A 256 -14.36 -16.16 2.76
CA CYS A 256 -13.17 -15.31 2.89
C CYS A 256 -13.41 -14.05 3.74
N ILE A 257 -14.68 -13.62 3.88
CA ILE A 257 -15.02 -12.35 4.53
C ILE A 257 -14.61 -12.32 6.01
N ASP A 258 -13.91 -11.26 6.39
CA ASP A 258 -13.39 -10.97 7.73
C ASP A 258 -12.40 -12.04 8.25
N LYS A 259 -11.56 -12.60 7.38
CA LYS A 259 -10.59 -13.65 7.72
C LYS A 259 -9.13 -13.24 7.51
N ASN A 260 -8.24 -13.89 8.26
CA ASN A 260 -6.78 -13.85 8.09
C ASN A 260 -6.17 -12.44 8.13
N HIS A 261 -6.25 -11.77 9.29
CA HIS A 261 -5.77 -10.39 9.49
C HIS A 261 -4.29 -10.29 9.90
N GLY A 262 -3.63 -11.42 10.13
CA GLY A 262 -2.25 -11.50 10.60
C GLY A 262 -1.27 -10.72 9.73
N GLY A 263 -0.24 -10.16 10.36
CA GLY A 263 0.87 -9.54 9.65
C GLY A 263 1.75 -10.62 9.01
N TRP A 264 2.95 -10.82 9.54
CA TRP A 264 3.81 -11.92 9.13
C TRP A 264 3.55 -13.21 9.92
N LEU A 265 2.83 -13.14 11.06
CA LEU A 265 2.35 -14.31 11.78
C LEU A 265 0.84 -14.50 11.61
N ILE A 266 0.43 -15.75 11.38
CA ILE A 266 -0.99 -16.16 11.33
C ILE A 266 -1.52 -16.64 12.69
N ILE A 267 -0.63 -16.75 13.69
CA ILE A 267 -0.98 -17.27 15.02
C ILE A 267 -2.11 -16.47 15.68
N TRP A 268 -2.16 -15.16 15.46
CA TRP A 268 -3.19 -14.29 16.02
C TRP A 268 -4.57 -14.66 15.49
N ASP A 269 -4.69 -14.92 14.19
CA ASP A 269 -5.95 -15.38 13.61
C ASP A 269 -6.44 -16.69 14.20
N ARG A 270 -5.51 -17.59 14.53
CA ARG A 270 -5.84 -18.86 15.19
C ARG A 270 -6.30 -18.62 16.64
N MET A 271 -5.57 -17.79 17.38
CA MET A 271 -5.88 -17.46 18.78
C MET A 271 -7.24 -16.76 18.92
N PHE A 272 -7.59 -15.88 17.97
CA PHE A 272 -8.78 -15.05 18.05
C PHE A 272 -9.92 -15.50 17.11
N GLY A 273 -9.80 -16.67 16.49
CA GLY A 273 -10.87 -17.31 15.71
C GLY A 273 -11.17 -16.68 14.35
N THR A 274 -10.23 -15.90 13.80
CA THR A 274 -10.35 -15.28 12.46
C THR A 274 -9.60 -16.04 11.38
N PHE A 275 -8.98 -17.18 11.70
CA PHE A 275 -8.31 -18.03 10.71
C PHE A 275 -9.30 -18.70 9.75
N GLN A 276 -8.93 -18.76 8.48
CA GLN A 276 -9.58 -19.53 7.44
C GLN A 276 -8.54 -20.07 6.46
N GLU A 277 -8.60 -21.37 6.23
CA GLU A 277 -7.77 -22.02 5.22
C GLU A 277 -8.34 -21.81 3.80
N GLU A 278 -7.46 -21.70 2.81
CA GLU A 278 -7.83 -21.67 1.40
C GLU A 278 -8.49 -23.00 0.99
N LYS A 279 -9.70 -22.89 0.45
CA LYS A 279 -10.45 -24.02 -0.09
C LYS A 279 -9.95 -24.38 -1.49
N GLU A 280 -9.77 -25.66 -1.74
CA GLU A 280 -9.24 -26.15 -3.02
C GLU A 280 -10.32 -26.31 -4.09
N ASP A 281 -11.56 -26.47 -3.65
CA ASP A 281 -12.75 -26.67 -4.48
C ASP A 281 -13.44 -25.35 -4.88
N GLU A 282 -12.95 -24.21 -4.38
CA GLU A 282 -13.57 -22.91 -4.61
C GLU A 282 -12.54 -21.84 -5.04
N LYS A 283 -12.58 -21.45 -6.32
CA LYS A 283 -11.74 -20.35 -6.83
C LYS A 283 -12.10 -19.03 -6.12
N ILE A 284 -11.08 -18.35 -5.63
CA ILE A 284 -11.24 -17.05 -4.99
C ILE A 284 -11.52 -15.98 -6.05
N THR A 285 -12.55 -15.17 -5.78
CA THR A 285 -12.89 -13.95 -6.52
C THR A 285 -12.36 -12.77 -5.72
N TYR A 286 -11.51 -11.95 -6.33
CA TYR A 286 -10.94 -10.77 -5.69
C TYR A 286 -11.76 -9.50 -5.96
N GLY A 287 -11.31 -8.37 -5.40
CA GLY A 287 -12.03 -7.11 -5.36
C GLY A 287 -12.89 -7.01 -4.11
N THR A 288 -13.74 -5.98 -4.06
CA THR A 288 -14.65 -5.76 -2.93
C THR A 288 -16.06 -6.19 -3.27
N ILE A 289 -16.91 -6.47 -2.27
CA ILE A 289 -18.32 -6.82 -2.50
C ILE A 289 -19.02 -5.75 -3.37
N SER A 290 -18.78 -4.47 -3.10
CA SER A 290 -19.26 -3.33 -3.89
C SER A 290 -18.16 -2.77 -4.81
N GLN A 291 -17.69 -3.57 -5.76
CA GLN A 291 -16.62 -3.20 -6.68
C GLN A 291 -16.96 -1.96 -7.51
N LYS A 292 -16.01 -1.03 -7.65
CA LYS A 292 -16.13 0.15 -8.52
C LYS A 292 -15.33 -0.08 -9.81
N PRO A 293 -15.96 -0.05 -11.00
CA PRO A 293 -15.27 -0.27 -12.27
C PRO A 293 -14.57 1.03 -12.72
N THR A 294 -13.49 1.40 -12.03
CA THR A 294 -12.74 2.63 -12.32
C THR A 294 -11.29 2.53 -11.84
N TYR A 295 -10.42 3.19 -12.58
CA TYR A 295 -9.00 3.39 -12.30
C TYR A 295 -8.67 4.82 -11.87
N HIS A 296 -9.69 5.63 -11.60
CA HIS A 296 -9.51 6.98 -11.10
C HIS A 296 -8.93 6.95 -9.68
N ILE A 297 -7.62 7.20 -9.58
CA ILE A 297 -6.83 7.04 -8.35
C ILE A 297 -7.40 7.81 -7.17
N VAL A 298 -7.69 9.12 -7.31
CA VAL A 298 -8.26 9.92 -6.21
C VAL A 298 -9.67 9.45 -5.83
N PHE A 299 -10.52 9.13 -6.79
CA PHE A 299 -11.86 8.61 -6.52
C PHE A 299 -11.79 7.33 -5.67
N LEU A 300 -10.93 6.37 -6.04
CA LEU A 300 -10.73 5.15 -5.26
C LEU A 300 -10.34 5.42 -3.80
N GLN A 301 -9.59 6.49 -3.53
CA GLN A 301 -9.17 6.85 -2.16
C GLN A 301 -10.30 7.40 -1.28
N PHE A 302 -11.27 8.09 -1.88
CA PHE A 302 -12.28 8.85 -1.12
C PHE A 302 -13.72 8.35 -1.29
N VAL A 303 -14.03 7.58 -2.34
CA VAL A 303 -15.38 7.04 -2.56
C VAL A 303 -15.91 6.26 -1.35
N PRO A 304 -15.14 5.40 -0.65
CA PRO A 304 -15.67 4.64 0.48
C PRO A 304 -16.06 5.54 1.65
N MET A 305 -15.37 6.67 1.82
CA MET A 305 -15.70 7.67 2.84
C MET A 305 -17.00 8.40 2.54
N VAL A 306 -17.19 8.77 1.27
CA VAL A 306 -18.43 9.42 0.81
C VAL A 306 -19.62 8.47 0.97
N GLU A 307 -19.43 7.19 0.62
CA GLU A 307 -20.46 6.16 0.78
C GLU A 307 -20.81 5.92 2.25
N LEU A 308 -19.80 5.82 3.12
CA LEU A 308 -20.01 5.73 4.56
C LEU A 308 -20.76 6.94 5.11
N TYR A 309 -20.35 8.15 4.72
CA TYR A 309 -21.03 9.38 5.14
C TYR A 309 -22.50 9.38 4.73
N ASN A 310 -22.79 9.06 3.46
CA ASN A 310 -24.16 8.99 2.96
C ASN A 310 -24.99 7.93 3.69
N ARG A 311 -24.40 6.76 3.97
CA ARG A 311 -25.04 5.69 4.74
C ARG A 311 -25.32 6.09 6.18
N ILE A 312 -24.43 6.86 6.82
CA ILE A 312 -24.68 7.42 8.14
C ILE A 312 -25.83 8.42 8.07
N GLN A 313 -25.83 9.33 7.09
CA GLN A 313 -26.91 10.33 7.00
C GLN A 313 -28.28 9.71 6.70
N SER A 314 -28.33 8.57 6.02
CA SER A 314 -29.58 7.87 5.73
C SER A 314 -30.18 7.12 6.93
N GLN A 315 -29.46 6.99 8.05
CA GLN A 315 -30.00 6.33 9.24
C GLN A 315 -31.02 7.20 9.98
N ALA A 316 -32.12 6.59 10.39
CA ALA A 316 -33.24 7.29 11.04
C ALA A 316 -32.90 7.78 12.46
N THR A 317 -32.08 7.05 13.21
CA THR A 317 -31.77 7.36 14.62
C THR A 317 -30.30 7.69 14.82
N LEU A 318 -29.98 8.53 15.82
CA LEU A 318 -28.60 8.81 16.19
C LEU A 318 -27.85 7.54 16.61
N GLY A 319 -28.52 6.60 17.28
CA GLY A 319 -27.95 5.31 17.65
C GLY A 319 -27.50 4.51 16.43
N ASP A 320 -28.32 4.46 15.38
CA ASP A 320 -27.97 3.76 14.15
C ASP A 320 -26.88 4.49 13.35
N LYS A 321 -26.84 5.84 13.40
CA LYS A 321 -25.71 6.62 12.86
C LYS A 321 -24.38 6.21 13.49
N VAL A 322 -24.34 6.10 14.82
CA VAL A 322 -23.14 5.68 15.55
C VAL A 322 -22.80 4.22 15.24
N ARG A 323 -23.80 3.32 15.19
CA ARG A 323 -23.58 1.91 14.81
C ARG A 323 -23.05 1.80 13.39
N THR A 324 -23.64 2.45 12.39
CA THR A 324 -23.12 2.45 11.01
C THR A 324 -21.66 2.90 10.92
N PHE A 325 -21.22 3.81 11.79
CA PHE A 325 -19.82 4.24 11.83
C PHE A 325 -18.90 3.15 12.44
N PHE A 326 -19.28 2.57 13.58
CA PHE A 326 -18.42 1.68 14.37
C PHE A 326 -18.59 0.18 14.12
N TYR A 327 -19.73 -0.24 13.56
CA TYR A 327 -20.03 -1.64 13.26
C TYR A 327 -19.51 -2.01 11.86
N GLY A 328 -19.53 -3.30 11.55
CA GLY A 328 -18.95 -3.83 10.31
C GLY A 328 -19.63 -3.29 9.06
N PRO A 329 -18.93 -3.31 7.91
CA PRO A 329 -19.43 -2.75 6.66
C PRO A 329 -20.74 -3.41 6.19
N GLY A 330 -21.04 -4.64 6.61
CA GLY A 330 -22.30 -5.32 6.31
C GLY A 330 -23.49 -4.95 7.19
N TRP A 331 -23.31 -4.20 8.29
CA TRP A 331 -24.36 -4.01 9.31
C TRP A 331 -25.52 -3.09 8.90
N CYS A 332 -26.75 -3.55 9.02
CA CYS A 332 -27.97 -2.77 8.82
C CYS A 332 -28.79 -2.66 10.13
N PRO A 333 -29.63 -1.62 10.29
CA PRO A 333 -30.57 -1.56 11.40
C PRO A 333 -31.45 -2.81 11.47
N GLY A 334 -31.51 -3.43 12.64
CA GLY A 334 -32.24 -4.69 12.86
C GLY A 334 -31.35 -5.94 12.82
N ASP A 335 -30.11 -5.86 12.33
CA ASP A 335 -29.17 -6.97 12.36
C ASP A 335 -28.81 -7.35 13.81
N LYS A 336 -28.80 -8.66 14.08
CA LYS A 336 -28.43 -9.20 15.39
C LYS A 336 -26.93 -9.12 15.66
N HIS A 337 -26.11 -9.20 14.61
CA HIS A 337 -24.65 -9.25 14.72
C HIS A 337 -24.04 -7.92 14.29
N ARG A 338 -23.05 -7.44 15.07
CA ARG A 338 -22.37 -6.16 14.79
C ARG A 338 -21.62 -6.13 13.45
N LEU A 339 -21.34 -7.27 12.83
CA LEU A 339 -20.64 -7.33 11.54
C LEU A 339 -21.61 -7.33 10.35
N GLY A 340 -22.91 -7.38 10.63
CA GLY A 340 -23.96 -7.61 9.65
C GLY A 340 -24.34 -9.08 9.53
N ASP A 341 -25.37 -9.32 8.72
CA ASP A 341 -25.82 -10.67 8.40
C ASP A 341 -24.89 -11.35 7.37
N ARG A 342 -24.29 -12.48 7.76
CA ARG A 342 -23.44 -13.26 6.87
C ARG A 342 -24.24 -13.92 5.74
N ASP A 343 -25.52 -14.19 5.95
CA ASP A 343 -26.37 -14.79 4.93
C ASP A 343 -26.79 -13.80 3.86
N ALA A 344 -26.71 -12.50 4.15
CA ALA A 344 -26.92 -11.42 3.20
C ALA A 344 -25.70 -11.11 2.32
N ILE A 345 -24.53 -11.73 2.56
CA ILE A 345 -23.34 -11.55 1.71
C ILE A 345 -23.65 -12.12 0.31
N PRO A 346 -23.61 -11.29 -0.75
CA PRO A 346 -23.94 -11.76 -2.09
C PRO A 346 -22.90 -12.75 -2.59
N ASP A 347 -23.34 -13.69 -3.41
CA ASP A 347 -22.43 -14.55 -4.15
C ASP A 347 -21.73 -13.76 -5.26
N VAL A 348 -20.41 -13.68 -5.18
CA VAL A 348 -19.57 -12.94 -6.13
C VAL A 348 -18.91 -13.85 -7.16
N ARG A 349 -19.13 -15.17 -7.09
CA ARG A 349 -18.52 -16.13 -8.01
C ARG A 349 -18.92 -15.81 -9.45
N GLY A 350 -17.94 -15.83 -10.35
CA GLY A 350 -18.17 -15.54 -11.77
C GLY A 350 -18.35 -14.06 -12.11
N ARG A 351 -18.10 -13.14 -11.17
CA ARG A 351 -18.12 -11.71 -11.43
C ARG A 351 -17.19 -11.34 -12.59
N SER A 352 -17.68 -10.47 -13.49
CA SER A 352 -16.88 -9.91 -14.58
C SER A 352 -15.77 -9.00 -14.05
N PHE A 353 -14.54 -9.28 -14.46
CA PHE A 353 -13.38 -8.44 -14.21
C PHE A 353 -13.45 -7.14 -15.04
N HIS A 354 -13.15 -5.99 -14.42
CA HIS A 354 -13.13 -4.71 -15.13
C HIS A 354 -11.89 -4.57 -16.06
N GLU A 355 -11.83 -5.37 -17.12
CA GLU A 355 -10.62 -5.45 -17.96
C GLU A 355 -10.39 -4.21 -18.83
N VAL A 356 -9.12 -3.79 -18.92
CA VAL A 356 -8.66 -2.77 -19.87
C VAL A 356 -7.69 -3.35 -20.88
N LYS A 357 -8.16 -3.47 -22.13
CA LYS A 357 -7.34 -3.84 -23.29
C LYS A 357 -6.90 -2.58 -24.04
N LEU A 358 -5.58 -2.34 -24.06
CA LEU A 358 -4.96 -1.25 -24.83
C LEU A 358 -4.02 -1.84 -25.89
N PRO A 359 -3.86 -1.18 -27.06
CA PRO A 359 -2.82 -1.56 -28.01
C PRO A 359 -1.44 -1.41 -27.38
N ILE A 360 -0.48 -2.23 -27.81
CA ILE A 360 0.87 -2.31 -27.24
C ILE A 360 1.53 -0.93 -27.10
N TRP A 361 1.44 -0.07 -28.13
CA TRP A 361 2.05 1.27 -28.08
C TRP A 361 1.50 2.13 -26.93
N LEU A 362 0.21 2.04 -26.63
CA LEU A 362 -0.42 2.81 -25.57
C LEU A 362 -0.13 2.16 -24.21
N SER A 363 -0.13 0.83 -24.13
CA SER A 363 0.33 0.12 -22.92
C SER A 363 1.76 0.50 -22.55
N THR A 364 2.68 0.51 -23.53
CA THR A 364 4.08 0.94 -23.34
C THR A 364 4.13 2.40 -22.89
N TYR A 365 3.36 3.28 -23.52
CA TYR A 365 3.25 4.67 -23.10
C TYR A 365 2.82 4.80 -21.63
N MET A 366 1.78 4.07 -21.21
CA MET A 366 1.27 4.10 -19.83
C MET A 366 2.33 3.64 -18.82
N VAL A 367 3.02 2.53 -19.10
CA VAL A 367 4.07 1.98 -18.24
C VAL A 367 5.26 2.92 -18.13
N VAL A 368 5.78 3.41 -19.25
CA VAL A 368 6.92 4.34 -19.27
C VAL A 368 6.59 5.60 -18.49
N HIS A 369 5.39 6.16 -18.68
CA HIS A 369 5.00 7.37 -17.98
C HIS A 369 4.72 7.14 -16.49
N CYS A 370 4.18 5.98 -16.09
CA CYS A 370 4.06 5.60 -14.67
C CYS A 370 5.43 5.44 -14.01
N PHE A 371 6.35 4.71 -14.67
CA PHE A 371 7.72 4.52 -14.19
C PHE A 371 8.45 5.85 -14.02
N LEU A 372 8.32 6.78 -14.98
CA LEU A 372 8.93 8.10 -14.87
C LEU A 372 8.37 8.93 -13.71
N VAL A 373 7.09 8.80 -13.35
CA VAL A 373 6.53 9.48 -12.17
C VAL A 373 7.14 8.91 -10.89
N PHE A 374 7.20 7.59 -10.78
CA PHE A 374 7.82 6.91 -9.65
C PHE A 374 9.32 7.22 -9.52
N PHE A 375 10.05 7.16 -10.63
CA PHE A 375 11.48 7.45 -10.65
C PHE A 375 11.78 8.91 -10.33
N ALA A 376 10.97 9.86 -10.84
CA ALA A 376 11.07 11.26 -10.46
C ALA A 376 10.80 11.48 -8.96
N TYR A 377 9.86 10.74 -8.36
CA TYR A 377 9.63 10.76 -6.92
C TYR A 377 10.86 10.29 -6.14
N LEU A 378 11.40 9.10 -6.47
CA LEU A 378 12.59 8.55 -5.80
C LEU A 378 13.80 9.48 -5.90
N GLU A 379 14.00 10.08 -7.07
CA GLU A 379 15.10 11.02 -7.30
C GLU A 379 14.88 12.35 -6.56
N MET A 380 13.64 12.81 -6.42
CA MET A 380 13.40 14.12 -5.83
C MET A 380 13.37 14.10 -4.31
N VAL A 381 12.89 13.02 -3.67
CA VAL A 381 12.76 12.90 -2.21
C VAL A 381 14.08 13.22 -1.46
N PRO A 382 15.24 12.66 -1.82
CA PRO A 382 16.51 12.97 -1.16
C PRO A 382 16.95 14.43 -1.33
N ARG A 383 16.43 15.12 -2.35
CA ARG A 383 16.81 16.50 -2.70
C ARG A 383 15.88 17.57 -2.17
N LEU A 384 14.75 17.21 -1.56
CA LEU A 384 13.73 18.17 -1.12
C LEU A 384 14.30 19.29 -0.23
N ASN A 385 15.29 18.96 0.61
CA ASN A 385 15.93 19.90 1.53
C ASN A 385 16.85 20.92 0.84
N HIS A 386 17.32 20.63 -0.38
CA HIS A 386 18.21 21.50 -1.14
C HIS A 386 17.46 22.43 -2.10
N VAL A 387 16.16 22.22 -2.30
CA VAL A 387 15.41 22.80 -3.42
C VAL A 387 14.11 23.47 -2.94
N GLY A 388 14.22 24.31 -1.90
CA GLY A 388 13.20 25.30 -1.52
C GLY A 388 11.94 24.76 -0.83
N THR A 389 11.29 25.60 -0.02
CA THR A 389 10.13 25.25 0.83
C THR A 389 8.87 24.84 0.04
N TRP A 390 8.74 25.24 -1.22
CA TRP A 390 7.55 25.00 -2.05
C TRP A 390 7.63 23.76 -2.93
N LEU A 391 8.84 23.24 -3.20
CA LEU A 391 9.00 22.09 -4.09
C LEU A 391 8.25 20.82 -3.62
N PRO A 392 8.19 20.48 -2.32
CA PRO A 392 7.35 19.38 -1.84
C PRO A 392 5.90 19.44 -2.31
N LEU A 393 5.27 20.62 -2.22
CA LEU A 393 3.87 20.80 -2.61
C LEU A 393 3.69 20.71 -4.13
N VAL A 394 4.64 21.28 -4.88
CA VAL A 394 4.65 21.23 -6.34
C VAL A 394 4.87 19.80 -6.85
N THR A 395 5.75 19.05 -6.19
CA THR A 395 5.98 17.63 -6.41
C THR A 395 4.71 16.83 -6.21
N LEU A 396 4.06 17.02 -5.06
CA LEU A 396 2.84 16.33 -4.71
C LEU A 396 1.72 16.61 -5.72
N PHE A 397 1.59 17.87 -6.11
CA PHE A 397 0.64 18.28 -7.12
C PHE A 397 0.91 17.56 -8.45
N TYR A 398 2.16 17.56 -8.92
CA TYR A 398 2.53 16.85 -10.14
C TYR A 398 2.28 15.35 -10.06
N ILE A 399 2.66 14.68 -8.97
CA ILE A 399 2.45 13.25 -8.78
C ILE A 399 0.95 12.92 -8.80
N THR A 400 0.15 13.70 -8.08
CA THR A 400 -1.31 13.56 -8.04
C THR A 400 -1.91 13.77 -9.43
N LEU A 401 -1.56 14.86 -10.09
CA LEU A 401 -1.95 15.16 -11.48
C LEU A 401 -1.58 14.01 -12.41
N ALA A 402 -0.39 13.44 -12.24
CA ALA A 402 0.11 12.41 -13.12
C ALA A 402 -0.64 11.09 -12.97
N TYR A 403 -0.85 10.63 -11.75
CA TYR A 403 -1.61 9.40 -11.49
C TYR A 403 -3.10 9.54 -11.81
N VAL A 404 -3.71 10.74 -11.61
CA VAL A 404 -5.10 11.00 -12.05
C VAL A 404 -5.21 10.98 -13.58
N SER A 405 -4.24 11.55 -14.30
CA SER A 405 -4.20 11.48 -15.77
C SER A 405 -4.11 10.03 -16.24
N LEU A 406 -3.18 9.24 -15.70
CA LEU A 406 -3.01 7.85 -16.09
C LEU A 406 -4.26 7.01 -15.79
N GLY A 407 -4.85 7.17 -14.60
CA GLY A 407 -6.13 6.52 -14.27
C GLY A 407 -7.25 6.92 -15.24
N GLY A 408 -7.35 8.20 -15.58
CA GLY A 408 -8.35 8.69 -16.53
C GLY A 408 -8.17 8.16 -17.96
N LEU A 409 -6.93 7.95 -18.41
CA LEU A 409 -6.64 7.32 -19.70
C LEU A 409 -7.06 5.83 -19.68
N TYR A 410 -6.84 5.12 -18.57
CA TYR A 410 -7.35 3.76 -18.39
C TYR A 410 -8.89 3.71 -18.31
N ASP A 411 -9.55 4.75 -17.80
CA ASP A 411 -11.02 4.82 -17.77
C ASP A 411 -11.65 5.29 -19.09
N GLY A 412 -10.85 5.76 -20.07
CA GLY A 412 -11.40 6.39 -21.28
C GLY A 412 -12.10 7.72 -20.98
N SER A 413 -11.72 8.40 -19.89
CA SER A 413 -12.39 9.59 -19.38
C SER A 413 -12.15 10.82 -20.26
N GLN A 414 -13.19 11.65 -20.46
CA GLN A 414 -13.09 12.87 -21.27
C GLN A 414 -12.12 13.90 -20.68
N TYR A 415 -12.05 14.02 -19.35
CA TYR A 415 -11.12 14.94 -18.71
C TYR A 415 -9.65 14.55 -18.97
N ALA A 416 -9.36 13.26 -19.13
CA ALA A 416 -8.00 12.75 -19.31
C ALA A 416 -7.38 13.22 -20.62
N ILE A 417 -8.21 13.45 -21.64
CA ILE A 417 -7.80 14.01 -22.93
C ILE A 417 -7.12 15.36 -22.74
N TRP A 418 -7.64 16.21 -21.85
CA TRP A 418 -7.10 17.53 -21.57
C TRP A 418 -6.07 17.53 -20.46
N LEU A 419 -6.21 16.61 -19.50
CA LEU A 419 -5.28 16.47 -18.39
C LEU A 419 -3.91 15.95 -18.83
N GLU A 420 -3.86 15.12 -19.87
CA GLU A 420 -2.63 14.55 -20.37
C GLU A 420 -1.62 15.60 -20.88
N PRO A 421 -1.94 16.49 -21.83
CA PRO A 421 -1.01 17.53 -22.26
C PRO A 421 -0.67 18.49 -21.11
N ALA A 422 -1.62 18.80 -20.24
CA ALA A 422 -1.37 19.63 -19.06
C ALA A 422 -0.34 18.99 -18.12
N ARG A 423 -0.44 17.68 -17.88
CA ARG A 423 0.54 16.88 -17.11
C ARG A 423 1.93 16.91 -17.74
N LEU A 424 2.03 16.69 -19.05
CA LEU A 424 3.31 16.68 -19.77
C LEU A 424 3.97 18.06 -19.74
N LEU A 425 3.20 19.13 -19.98
CA LEU A 425 3.69 20.50 -19.93
C LEU A 425 4.10 20.91 -18.52
N THR A 426 3.35 20.48 -17.50
CA THR A 426 3.71 20.72 -16.10
C THR A 426 5.06 20.08 -15.78
N PHE A 427 5.29 18.82 -16.18
CA PHE A 427 6.61 18.20 -16.01
C PHE A 427 7.73 19.01 -16.67
N LEU A 428 7.54 19.45 -17.91
CA LEU A 428 8.55 20.22 -18.64
C LEU A 428 8.83 21.57 -17.94
N GLY A 429 7.80 22.25 -17.44
CA GLY A 429 7.96 23.46 -16.65
C GLY A 429 8.72 23.23 -15.33
N LEU A 430 8.43 22.12 -14.64
CA LEU A 430 9.16 21.74 -13.42
C LEU A 430 10.61 21.38 -13.72
N ALA A 431 10.85 20.59 -14.76
CA ALA A 431 12.18 20.20 -15.22
C ALA A 431 13.04 21.41 -15.61
N TYR A 432 12.43 22.45 -16.17
CA TYR A 432 13.12 23.69 -16.50
C TYR A 432 13.48 24.50 -15.24
N ARG A 433 12.59 24.52 -14.25
CA ARG A 433 12.74 25.37 -13.05
C ARG A 433 13.55 24.73 -11.93
N PHE A 434 13.54 23.40 -11.84
CA PHE A 434 14.05 22.63 -10.72
C PHE A 434 14.92 21.44 -11.19
N PRO A 435 16.00 21.12 -10.46
CA PRO A 435 16.83 19.94 -10.73
C PRO A 435 16.11 18.66 -10.27
N MET A 436 15.13 18.20 -11.05
CA MET A 436 14.28 17.04 -10.73
C MET A 436 15.06 15.71 -10.63
N PHE A 437 16.20 15.61 -11.30
CA PHE A 437 17.05 14.41 -11.37
C PHE A 437 18.50 14.73 -11.04
N ALA A 438 19.25 13.73 -10.55
CA ALA A 438 20.68 13.86 -10.23
C ALA A 438 21.51 14.11 -11.48
N SER A 439 21.17 13.37 -12.53
CA SER A 439 21.89 13.36 -13.79
C SER A 439 21.18 14.28 -14.79
N PRO A 440 21.87 15.29 -15.34
CA PRO A 440 21.34 16.11 -16.43
C PRO A 440 20.95 15.27 -17.65
N THR A 441 21.68 14.18 -17.91
CA THR A 441 21.38 13.23 -18.99
C THR A 441 20.04 12.54 -18.76
N VAL A 442 19.76 12.10 -17.53
CA VAL A 442 18.47 11.49 -17.17
C VAL A 442 17.33 12.51 -17.34
N LEU A 443 17.52 13.75 -16.86
CA LEU A 443 16.56 14.84 -17.04
C LEU A 443 16.28 15.09 -18.52
N TYR A 444 17.32 15.15 -19.36
CA TYR A 444 17.20 15.34 -20.80
C TYR A 444 16.32 14.26 -21.45
N TYR A 445 16.59 12.97 -21.19
CA TYR A 445 15.77 11.88 -21.74
C TYR A 445 14.34 11.90 -21.19
N ALA A 446 14.15 12.18 -19.90
CA ALA A 446 12.82 12.29 -19.31
C ALA A 446 11.99 13.41 -19.98
N CYS A 447 12.60 14.57 -20.25
CA CYS A 447 11.99 15.66 -20.99
C CYS A 447 11.62 15.25 -22.42
N TRP A 448 12.52 14.59 -23.15
CA TRP A 448 12.23 14.12 -24.51
C TRP A 448 11.09 13.11 -24.54
N ILE A 449 10.99 12.22 -23.55
CA ILE A 449 9.83 11.31 -23.43
C ILE A 449 8.53 12.11 -23.27
N LYS A 450 8.51 13.22 -22.52
CA LYS A 450 7.32 14.08 -22.41
C LYS A 450 7.01 14.81 -23.70
N VAL A 451 8.01 15.29 -24.43
CA VAL A 451 7.84 15.90 -25.76
C VAL A 451 7.27 14.90 -26.75
N THR A 452 7.79 13.67 -26.80
CA THR A 452 7.21 12.59 -27.60
C THR A 452 5.76 12.31 -27.20
N GLY A 453 5.45 12.34 -25.89
CA GLY A 453 4.08 12.22 -25.42
C GLY A 453 3.14 13.33 -25.90
N LEU A 454 3.63 14.57 -26.01
CA LEU A 454 2.86 15.69 -26.58
C LEU A 454 2.63 15.51 -28.08
N LEU A 455 3.61 14.98 -28.82
CA LEU A 455 3.45 14.67 -30.24
C LEU A 455 2.48 13.50 -30.47
N LEU A 456 2.46 12.52 -29.57
CA LEU A 456 1.53 11.39 -29.61
C LEU A 456 0.13 11.74 -29.05
N TRP A 457 -0.01 12.87 -28.37
CA TRP A 457 -1.26 13.26 -27.69
C TRP A 457 -2.50 13.17 -28.57
N PRO A 458 -2.52 13.65 -29.84
CA PRO A 458 -3.71 13.51 -30.69
C PRO A 458 -4.16 12.04 -30.84
N ALA A 459 -3.23 11.10 -30.99
CA ALA A 459 -3.54 9.67 -31.08
C ALA A 459 -4.05 9.12 -29.74
N VAL A 460 -3.40 9.49 -28.62
CA VAL A 460 -3.85 9.14 -27.27
C VAL A 460 -5.27 9.67 -27.00
N ALA A 461 -5.54 10.92 -27.37
CA ALA A 461 -6.83 11.59 -27.22
C ALA A 461 -7.93 10.91 -28.03
N ILE A 462 -7.68 10.64 -29.31
CA ILE A 462 -8.65 9.95 -30.20
C ILE A 462 -8.96 8.56 -29.64
N TYR A 463 -7.93 7.80 -29.24
CA TYR A 463 -8.13 6.45 -28.69
C TYR A 463 -8.94 6.50 -27.38
N THR A 464 -8.56 7.38 -26.46
CA THR A 464 -9.25 7.58 -25.17
C THR A 464 -10.70 7.98 -25.38
N TYR A 465 -10.98 8.93 -26.29
CA TYR A 465 -12.33 9.37 -26.62
C TYR A 465 -13.19 8.25 -27.21
N LYS A 466 -12.66 7.53 -28.21
CA LYS A 466 -13.37 6.40 -28.83
C LYS A 466 -13.70 5.34 -27.80
N ARG A 467 -12.74 4.99 -26.94
CA ARG A 467 -12.95 4.02 -25.87
C ARG A 467 -13.98 4.49 -24.85
N GLY A 468 -13.94 5.76 -24.44
CA GLY A 468 -14.94 6.33 -23.53
C GLY A 468 -16.36 6.33 -24.09
N LYS A 469 -16.52 6.48 -25.41
CA LYS A 469 -17.83 6.35 -26.07
C LYS A 469 -18.26 4.88 -26.23
N LEU A 470 -17.34 4.01 -26.65
CA LEU A 470 -17.61 2.58 -26.89
C LEU A 470 -17.85 1.80 -25.59
N GLY A 471 -17.16 2.16 -24.50
CA GLY A 471 -17.33 1.58 -23.16
C GLY A 471 -18.56 2.08 -22.40
N LYS A 472 -19.17 3.19 -22.82
CA LYS A 472 -20.52 3.60 -22.37
C LYS A 472 -21.64 2.90 -23.16
N THR A 473 -21.31 2.28 -24.29
CA THR A 473 -22.27 1.54 -25.14
C THR A 473 -22.24 0.04 -24.96
N SER A 474 -21.25 -0.53 -24.26
CA SER A 474 -21.31 -1.94 -23.84
C SER A 474 -22.16 -2.06 -22.58
N LYS A 475 -23.48 -1.99 -22.75
CA LYS A 475 -24.35 -2.75 -21.85
C LYS A 475 -23.90 -4.20 -21.93
N VAL A 476 -23.69 -4.76 -20.76
CA VAL A 476 -23.80 -6.19 -20.47
C VAL A 476 -25.01 -6.71 -21.24
N GLU A 477 -24.77 -7.60 -22.21
CA GLU A 477 -25.75 -8.61 -22.63
C GLU A 477 -25.50 -9.87 -21.81
#